data_AF-A0A162DIC4-F1
#
_entry.id   AF-A0A162DIC4-F1
#
_cell.length_a   1.000
_cell.length_b   1.000
_cell.length_c   1.000
_cell.angle_alpha   90.00
_cell.angle_beta   90.00
_cell.angle_gamma   90.00
#
_symmetry.space_group_name_H-M   'P 1'
#
loop_
_entity.id
_entity.type
_entity.pdbx_description
1 polymer ?
#
loop_
_entity_poly.entity_id
_entity_poly.type
_entity_poly.pdbx_seq_one_letter_code
_entity_poly.pdbx_strand_id
1 'polypeptide(L)'
;MTKPDVESDSAARGYRERLDDGRRAMAHLIHVWHERNGWSHKVLPALAECLDLGRVHNSQISNLRNGKLASPGPEVFLALGQANAILHAGLEPIRDRLVEGHPDLLKVLSESSLPLEGEDGEPLGAGALFEIFVGLAALPAGFDWRIEEDEAAALSAALADCLCNGKSWRHCRDKVMEAYPVTKAQRRERFAEVMAGLRDYNSEELDGELLDLHATQVALGGVNRQGAEGFLDDLRARSELLVDQEAPET
;
A
#
# COMPACT_ATOMS: atom_id res chain seq x y z
N MET A 1 5.70 0.24 -29.33
CA MET A 1 6.41 0.13 -28.04
C MET A 1 6.61 -1.33 -27.74
N THR A 2 7.87 -1.75 -27.64
CA THR A 2 8.31 -3.12 -27.38
C THR A 2 7.93 -3.52 -25.96
N LYS A 3 7.20 -4.64 -25.82
CA LYS A 3 7.08 -5.39 -24.56
C LYS A 3 8.50 -5.60 -24.01
N PRO A 4 8.83 -5.21 -22.77
CA PRO A 4 10.07 -5.67 -22.17
C PRO A 4 9.98 -7.20 -22.01
N ASP A 5 11.08 -7.87 -22.36
CA ASP A 5 11.23 -9.32 -22.46
C ASP A 5 11.01 -10.04 -21.12
N VAL A 6 9.77 -10.44 -20.84
CA VAL A 6 9.44 -11.38 -19.74
C VAL A 6 10.19 -12.72 -19.91
N GLU A 7 10.54 -13.09 -21.15
CA GLU A 7 11.27 -14.32 -21.44
C GLU A 7 12.77 -14.25 -21.08
N SER A 8 13.44 -13.10 -21.21
CA SER A 8 14.89 -13.02 -20.97
C SER A 8 15.26 -12.99 -19.48
N ASP A 9 14.37 -12.48 -18.63
CA ASP A 9 14.57 -12.49 -17.16
C ASP A 9 14.38 -13.89 -16.55
N SER A 10 13.70 -14.79 -17.28
CA SER A 10 13.42 -16.14 -16.82
C SER A 10 14.62 -17.09 -16.76
N ALA A 11 15.66 -16.77 -17.54
CA ALA A 11 16.91 -17.55 -17.58
C ALA A 11 17.92 -17.13 -16.50
N ALA A 12 17.80 -15.93 -15.94
CA ALA A 12 18.71 -15.38 -14.93
C ALA A 12 18.21 -15.60 -13.49
N ARG A 13 16.90 -15.51 -13.26
CA ARG A 13 16.26 -15.71 -11.94
C ARG A 13 15.67 -17.10 -11.78
N GLY A 14 15.99 -17.76 -10.66
CA GLY A 14 15.41 -19.06 -10.32
C GLY A 14 13.91 -18.96 -10.04
N TYR A 15 13.12 -19.97 -10.42
CA TYR A 15 11.66 -19.95 -10.23
C TYR A 15 11.21 -19.67 -8.78
N ARG A 16 12.03 -20.06 -7.79
CA ARG A 16 11.75 -19.80 -6.37
C ARG A 16 11.82 -18.33 -6.02
N GLU A 17 12.82 -17.63 -6.55
CA GLU A 17 12.96 -16.18 -6.35
C GLU A 17 11.76 -15.44 -6.95
N ARG A 18 11.35 -15.81 -8.17
CA ARG A 18 10.14 -15.24 -8.79
C ARG A 18 8.88 -15.46 -7.96
N LEU A 19 8.68 -16.67 -7.44
CA LEU A 19 7.53 -16.95 -6.57
C LEU A 19 7.61 -16.17 -5.26
N ASP A 20 8.80 -15.94 -4.72
CA ASP A 20 8.98 -15.15 -3.50
C ASP A 20 8.68 -13.66 -3.78
N ASP A 21 9.13 -13.14 -4.92
CA ASP A 21 8.85 -11.77 -5.38
C ASP A 21 7.34 -11.57 -5.60
N GLY A 22 6.68 -12.48 -6.32
CA GLY A 22 5.25 -12.44 -6.55
C GLY A 22 4.42 -12.53 -5.26
N ARG A 23 4.87 -13.33 -4.28
CA ARG A 23 4.23 -13.37 -2.96
C ARG A 23 4.37 -12.05 -2.20
N ARG A 24 5.52 -11.37 -2.29
CA ARG A 24 5.71 -10.04 -1.69
C ARG A 24 4.86 -9.00 -2.40
N ALA A 25 4.81 -9.02 -3.73
CA ALA A 25 3.95 -8.13 -4.51
C ALA A 25 2.47 -8.31 -4.16
N MET A 26 1.98 -9.55 -4.10
CA MET A 26 0.59 -9.81 -3.70
C MET A 26 0.31 -9.40 -2.25
N ALA A 27 1.26 -9.62 -1.34
CA ALA A 27 1.13 -9.16 0.04
C ALA A 27 0.96 -7.64 0.11
N HIS A 28 1.80 -6.92 -0.63
CA HIS A 28 1.72 -5.47 -0.78
C HIS A 28 0.38 -5.02 -1.35
N LEU A 29 -0.05 -5.59 -2.47
CA LEU A 29 -1.33 -5.27 -3.12
C LEU A 29 -2.51 -5.42 -2.16
N ILE A 30 -2.59 -6.56 -1.45
CA ILE A 30 -3.68 -6.81 -0.50
C ILE A 30 -3.59 -5.88 0.70
N HIS A 31 -2.39 -5.54 1.17
CA HIS A 31 -2.19 -4.56 2.22
C HIS A 31 -2.72 -3.19 1.79
N VAL A 32 -2.19 -2.63 0.70
CA VAL A 32 -2.59 -1.34 0.13
C VAL A 32 -4.09 -1.28 -0.11
N TRP A 33 -4.69 -2.34 -0.66
CA TRP A 33 -6.13 -2.37 -0.94
C TRP A 33 -6.98 -2.22 0.32
N HIS A 34 -6.59 -2.89 1.41
CA HIS A 34 -7.30 -2.77 2.68
C HIS A 34 -7.08 -1.39 3.30
N GLU A 35 -5.86 -0.86 3.25
CA GLU A 35 -5.52 0.42 3.86
C GLU A 35 -6.25 1.58 3.18
N ARG A 36 -6.28 1.61 1.85
CA ARG A 36 -7.06 2.59 1.07
C ARG A 36 -8.53 2.66 1.46
N ASN A 37 -9.07 1.53 1.89
CA ASN A 37 -10.46 1.41 2.23
C ASN A 37 -10.73 1.40 3.74
N GLY A 38 -9.70 1.50 4.60
CA GLY A 38 -9.85 1.36 6.05
C GLY A 38 -10.40 -0.02 6.48
N TRP A 39 -10.14 -1.06 5.70
CA TRP A 39 -10.74 -2.37 5.89
C TRP A 39 -9.94 -3.28 6.83
N SER A 40 -10.66 -4.09 7.59
CA SER A 40 -10.07 -5.25 8.26
C SER A 40 -10.00 -6.46 7.32
N HIS A 41 -9.17 -7.45 7.65
CA HIS A 41 -9.04 -8.71 6.89
C HIS A 41 -10.33 -9.55 6.77
N LYS A 42 -11.43 -9.12 7.41
CA LYS A 42 -12.74 -9.79 7.38
C LYS A 42 -13.67 -9.28 6.28
N VAL A 43 -13.36 -8.13 5.67
CA VAL A 43 -14.26 -7.49 4.70
C VAL A 43 -14.40 -8.33 3.43
N LEU A 44 -13.29 -8.71 2.80
CA LEU A 44 -13.32 -9.51 1.56
C LEU A 44 -13.95 -10.91 1.76
N PRO A 45 -13.64 -11.67 2.83
CA PRO A 45 -14.31 -12.94 3.11
C PRO A 45 -15.82 -12.78 3.34
N ALA A 46 -16.24 -11.76 4.09
CA ALA A 46 -17.66 -11.50 4.32
C ALA A 46 -18.38 -11.11 3.02
N LEU A 47 -17.74 -10.34 2.15
CA LEU A 47 -18.29 -9.98 0.84
C LEU A 47 -18.42 -11.21 -0.07
N ALA A 48 -17.42 -12.08 -0.09
CA ALA A 48 -17.44 -13.33 -0.85
C ALA A 48 -18.53 -14.29 -0.36
N GLU A 49 -18.70 -14.41 0.96
CA GLU A 49 -19.78 -15.21 1.56
C GLU A 49 -21.17 -14.63 1.26
N CYS A 50 -21.36 -13.34 1.48
CA CYS A 50 -22.65 -12.66 1.29
C CYS A 50 -23.17 -12.77 -0.15
N LEU A 51 -22.27 -12.75 -1.13
CA LEU A 51 -22.63 -12.69 -2.55
C LEU A 51 -22.32 -14.00 -3.31
N ASP A 52 -21.88 -15.04 -2.62
CA ASP A 52 -21.49 -16.34 -3.18
C ASP A 52 -20.45 -16.22 -4.30
N LEU A 53 -19.36 -15.50 -4.03
CA LEU A 53 -18.28 -15.21 -4.99
C LEU A 53 -17.18 -16.27 -5.01
N GLY A 54 -17.41 -17.40 -4.34
CA GLY A 54 -16.39 -18.42 -4.07
C GLY A 54 -15.87 -18.38 -2.65
N ARG A 55 -14.84 -19.20 -2.37
CA ARG A 55 -14.40 -19.48 -0.99
C ARG A 55 -13.08 -18.81 -0.69
N VAL A 56 -13.12 -17.87 0.25
CA VAL A 56 -11.93 -17.30 0.87
C VAL A 56 -12.17 -17.10 2.36
N HIS A 57 -11.22 -17.54 3.18
CA HIS A 57 -11.30 -17.44 4.63
C HIS A 57 -10.47 -16.27 5.16
N ASN A 58 -10.85 -15.75 6.34
CA ASN A 58 -10.11 -14.71 7.06
C ASN A 58 -8.60 -15.00 7.20
N SER A 59 -8.24 -16.28 7.45
CA SER A 59 -6.85 -16.72 7.56
C SER A 59 -6.09 -16.64 6.23
N GLN A 60 -6.76 -16.86 5.09
CA GLN A 60 -6.15 -16.75 3.77
C GLN A 60 -5.87 -15.29 3.43
N ILE A 61 -6.80 -14.36 3.70
CA ILE A 61 -6.56 -12.92 3.52
C ILE A 61 -5.43 -12.43 4.42
N SER A 62 -5.46 -12.81 5.71
CA SER A 62 -4.38 -12.47 6.64
C SER A 62 -3.03 -13.03 6.17
N ASN A 63 -2.96 -14.28 5.72
CA ASN A 63 -1.71 -14.86 5.24
C ASN A 63 -1.26 -14.28 3.90
N LEU A 64 -2.17 -13.92 2.99
CA LEU A 64 -1.83 -13.22 1.74
C LEU A 64 -1.21 -11.87 2.07
N ARG A 65 -1.89 -11.05 2.89
CA ARG A 65 -1.42 -9.73 3.31
C ARG A 65 -0.03 -9.77 3.98
N ASN A 66 0.32 -10.87 4.63
CA ASN A 66 1.62 -11.04 5.29
C ASN A 66 2.64 -11.83 4.45
N GLY A 67 2.35 -12.18 3.19
CA GLY A 67 3.24 -12.95 2.32
C GLY A 67 3.47 -14.42 2.73
N LYS A 68 2.64 -14.94 3.65
CA LYS A 68 2.77 -16.29 4.25
C LYS A 68 1.98 -17.37 3.51
N LEU A 69 1.06 -17.00 2.62
CA LEU A 69 0.27 -17.98 1.88
C LEU A 69 1.05 -18.48 0.65
N ALA A 70 1.71 -19.63 0.77
CA ALA A 70 2.57 -20.17 -0.28
C ALA A 70 1.81 -20.79 -1.47
N SER A 71 0.61 -21.33 -1.23
CA SER A 71 -0.15 -22.06 -2.26
C SER A 71 -1.67 -21.84 -2.09
N PRO A 72 -2.16 -20.62 -2.38
CA PRO A 72 -3.60 -20.37 -2.47
C PRO A 72 -4.24 -21.25 -3.55
N GLY A 73 -5.41 -21.80 -3.25
CA GLY A 73 -6.23 -22.47 -4.26
C GLY A 73 -6.82 -21.45 -5.27
N PRO A 74 -7.22 -21.91 -6.47
CA PRO A 74 -7.76 -21.03 -7.52
C PRO A 74 -9.03 -20.27 -7.07
N GLU A 75 -9.84 -20.86 -6.19
CA GLU A 75 -11.03 -20.22 -5.63
C GLU A 75 -10.74 -18.91 -4.88
N VAL A 76 -9.54 -18.77 -4.31
CA VAL A 76 -9.14 -17.53 -3.63
C VAL A 76 -9.03 -16.39 -4.64
N PHE A 77 -8.35 -16.61 -5.77
CA PHE A 77 -8.22 -15.60 -6.81
C PHE A 77 -9.55 -15.31 -7.51
N LEU A 78 -10.38 -16.33 -7.70
CA LEU A 78 -11.74 -16.16 -8.22
C LEU A 78 -12.57 -15.24 -7.31
N ALA A 79 -12.59 -15.52 -6.00
CA ALA A 79 -13.33 -14.72 -5.02
C ALA A 79 -12.83 -13.28 -4.95
N LEU A 80 -11.51 -13.08 -4.95
CA LEU A 80 -10.92 -11.73 -4.95
C LEU A 80 -11.25 -10.96 -6.23
N GLY A 81 -11.11 -11.59 -7.39
CA GLY A 81 -11.41 -10.95 -8.69
C GLY A 81 -12.90 -10.61 -8.85
N GLN A 82 -13.80 -11.49 -8.40
CA GLN A 82 -15.23 -11.22 -8.42
C GLN A 82 -15.65 -10.14 -7.43
N ALA A 83 -15.09 -10.16 -6.21
CA ALA A 83 -15.30 -9.10 -5.24
C ALA A 83 -14.83 -7.75 -5.81
N ASN A 84 -13.67 -7.73 -6.46
CA ASN A 84 -13.13 -6.53 -7.08
C ASN A 84 -14.03 -5.98 -8.20
N ALA A 85 -14.52 -6.84 -9.09
CA ALA A 85 -15.44 -6.45 -10.17
C ALA A 85 -16.75 -5.86 -9.63
N ILE A 86 -17.26 -6.38 -8.51
CA ILE A 86 -18.45 -5.84 -7.84
C ILE A 86 -18.18 -4.45 -7.25
N LEU A 87 -17.02 -4.26 -6.62
CA LEU A 87 -16.63 -2.97 -6.07
C LEU A 87 -16.49 -1.92 -7.18
N HIS A 88 -15.93 -2.31 -8.33
CA HIS A 88 -15.83 -1.46 -9.52
C HIS A 88 -17.19 -1.08 -10.12
N ALA A 89 -18.13 -2.03 -10.18
CA ALA A 89 -19.50 -1.76 -10.60
C ALA A 89 -20.30 -0.87 -9.61
N GLY A 90 -19.79 -0.69 -8.39
CA GLY A 90 -20.43 0.05 -7.32
C GLY A 90 -21.35 -0.81 -6.45
N LEU A 91 -21.72 -0.28 -5.28
CA LEU A 91 -22.48 -1.03 -4.27
C LEU A 91 -24.00 -1.10 -4.53
N GLU A 92 -24.52 -0.23 -5.39
CA GLU A 92 -25.97 -0.12 -5.63
C GLU A 92 -26.62 -1.45 -6.04
N PRO A 93 -26.04 -2.26 -6.95
CA PRO A 93 -26.62 -3.53 -7.36
C PRO A 93 -26.69 -4.60 -6.25
N ILE A 94 -25.88 -4.46 -5.19
CA ILE A 94 -25.76 -5.44 -4.11
C ILE A 94 -26.31 -4.92 -2.78
N ARG A 95 -26.81 -3.67 -2.75
CA ARG A 95 -27.20 -2.96 -1.54
C ARG A 95 -28.26 -3.72 -0.74
N ASP A 96 -29.32 -4.18 -1.39
CA ASP A 96 -30.42 -4.88 -0.74
C ASP A 96 -29.95 -6.18 -0.06
N ARG A 97 -29.06 -6.92 -0.72
CA ARG A 97 -28.46 -8.14 -0.15
C ARG A 97 -27.59 -7.85 1.07
N LEU A 98 -26.83 -6.75 1.03
CA LEU A 98 -26.00 -6.33 2.16
C LEU A 98 -26.85 -5.86 3.35
N VAL A 99 -27.96 -5.15 3.10
CA VAL A 99 -28.89 -4.72 4.16
C VAL A 99 -29.49 -5.93 4.89
N GLU A 100 -29.92 -6.95 4.15
CA GLU A 100 -30.58 -8.13 4.72
C GLU A 100 -29.59 -9.08 5.40
N GLY A 101 -28.42 -9.30 4.80
CA GLY A 101 -27.46 -10.30 5.27
C GLY A 101 -26.39 -9.78 6.21
N HIS A 102 -25.86 -8.58 5.96
CA HIS A 102 -24.63 -8.08 6.62
C HIS A 102 -24.62 -6.53 6.75
N PRO A 103 -25.47 -5.94 7.61
CA PRO A 103 -25.56 -4.49 7.75
C PRO A 103 -24.24 -3.81 8.20
N ASP A 104 -23.43 -4.51 8.99
CA ASP A 104 -22.10 -4.02 9.38
C ASP A 104 -21.13 -3.96 8.19
N LEU A 105 -21.22 -4.91 7.25
CA LEU A 105 -20.43 -4.90 6.02
C LEU A 105 -20.83 -3.74 5.13
N LEU A 106 -22.14 -3.47 5.00
CA LEU A 106 -22.62 -2.31 4.25
C LEU A 106 -22.06 -1.00 4.80
N LYS A 107 -22.02 -0.85 6.13
CA LYS A 107 -21.47 0.36 6.75
C LYS A 107 -20.01 0.58 6.34
N VAL A 108 -19.18 -0.45 6.47
CA VAL A 108 -17.76 -0.38 6.12
C VAL A 108 -17.55 -0.11 4.63
N LEU A 109 -18.31 -0.78 3.75
CA LEU A 109 -18.22 -0.54 2.31
C LEU A 109 -18.73 0.85 1.91
N SER A 110 -19.72 1.39 2.63
CA SER A 110 -20.22 2.75 2.38
C SER A 110 -19.24 3.85 2.79
N GLU A 111 -18.32 3.56 3.71
CA GLU A 111 -17.22 4.47 4.08
C GLU A 111 -16.16 4.50 2.97
N SER A 112 -15.78 3.34 2.43
CA SER A 112 -14.93 3.24 1.25
C SER A 112 -15.05 1.87 0.56
N SER A 113 -15.05 1.88 -0.78
CA SER A 113 -15.14 0.68 -1.63
C SER A 113 -14.34 0.78 -2.92
N LEU A 114 -13.13 1.34 -2.84
CA LEU A 114 -12.22 1.53 -3.97
C LEU A 114 -11.77 0.16 -4.53
N PRO A 115 -11.99 -0.09 -5.84
CA PRO A 115 -11.53 -1.30 -6.50
C PRO A 115 -10.01 -1.29 -6.76
N LEU A 116 -9.46 -2.47 -7.04
CA LEU A 116 -8.15 -2.66 -7.67
C LEU A 116 -8.28 -2.50 -9.18
N GLU A 117 -7.80 -1.40 -9.73
CA GLU A 117 -7.80 -1.13 -11.17
C GLU A 117 -6.42 -1.35 -11.78
N GLY A 118 -6.41 -1.80 -13.03
CA GLY A 118 -5.22 -1.83 -13.89
C GLY A 118 -4.94 -0.49 -14.54
N GLU A 119 -3.88 -0.44 -15.36
CA GLU A 119 -3.49 0.76 -16.13
C GLU A 119 -4.56 1.23 -17.14
N ASP A 120 -5.46 0.33 -17.53
CA ASP A 120 -6.57 0.60 -18.43
C ASP A 120 -7.84 1.09 -17.72
N GLY A 121 -7.81 1.20 -16.38
CA GLY A 121 -8.97 1.55 -15.55
C GLY A 121 -9.98 0.41 -15.37
N GLU A 122 -9.66 -0.79 -15.87
CA GLU A 122 -10.49 -1.97 -15.68
C GLU A 122 -10.12 -2.70 -14.38
N PRO A 123 -11.09 -3.37 -13.72
CA PRO A 123 -10.80 -4.06 -12.47
C PRO A 123 -9.92 -5.29 -12.71
N LEU A 124 -8.91 -5.48 -11.85
CA LEU A 124 -8.10 -6.69 -11.84
C LEU A 124 -8.97 -7.93 -11.60
N GLY A 125 -8.98 -8.85 -12.57
CA GLY A 125 -9.63 -10.15 -12.47
C GLY A 125 -8.76 -11.23 -11.83
N ALA A 126 -9.33 -12.42 -11.67
CA ALA A 126 -8.65 -13.56 -11.05
C ALA A 126 -7.33 -13.95 -11.74
N GLY A 127 -7.27 -13.88 -13.07
CA GLY A 127 -6.05 -14.17 -13.84
C GLY A 127 -4.92 -13.19 -13.54
N ALA A 128 -5.21 -11.89 -13.55
CA ALA A 128 -4.22 -10.85 -13.24
C ALA A 128 -3.70 -10.98 -11.80
N LEU A 129 -4.59 -11.22 -10.83
CA LEU A 129 -4.20 -11.47 -9.44
C LEU A 129 -3.30 -12.72 -9.32
N PHE A 130 -3.61 -13.78 -10.06
CA PHE A 130 -2.77 -14.98 -10.07
C PHE A 130 -1.39 -14.69 -10.68
N GLU A 131 -1.32 -13.99 -11.81
CA GLU A 131 -0.07 -13.60 -12.47
C GLU A 131 0.83 -12.74 -11.57
N ILE A 132 0.26 -11.79 -10.82
CA ILE A 132 0.98 -11.01 -9.81
C ILE A 132 1.53 -11.95 -8.73
N PHE A 133 0.70 -12.84 -8.18
CA PHE A 133 1.10 -13.76 -7.11
C PHE A 133 2.25 -14.69 -7.53
N VAL A 134 2.28 -15.15 -8.78
CA VAL A 134 3.37 -16.00 -9.29
C VAL A 134 4.55 -15.22 -9.86
N GLY A 135 4.52 -13.88 -9.81
CA GLY A 135 5.58 -12.99 -10.28
C GLY A 135 5.72 -12.93 -11.81
N LEU A 136 4.62 -13.16 -12.54
CA LEU A 136 4.56 -13.00 -14.00
C LEU A 136 4.06 -11.61 -14.43
N ALA A 137 3.33 -10.93 -13.55
CA ALA A 137 2.87 -9.56 -13.75
C ALA A 137 3.40 -8.64 -12.66
N ALA A 138 3.69 -7.40 -13.02
CA ALA A 138 4.00 -6.33 -12.06
C ALA A 138 2.72 -5.85 -11.37
N LEU A 139 2.88 -5.11 -10.27
CA LEU A 139 1.76 -4.38 -9.66
C LEU A 139 1.29 -3.26 -10.59
N PRO A 140 -0.01 -2.93 -10.61
CA PRO A 140 -0.46 -1.70 -11.24
C PRO A 140 0.22 -0.51 -10.54
N ALA A 141 0.60 0.52 -11.30
CA ALA A 141 1.35 1.66 -10.77
C ALA A 141 0.59 2.34 -9.62
N GLY A 142 -0.73 2.47 -9.74
CA GLY A 142 -1.59 3.01 -8.68
C GLY A 142 -1.69 2.15 -7.42
N PHE A 143 -1.05 0.97 -7.33
CA PHE A 143 -1.01 0.13 -6.14
C PHE A 143 0.41 -0.29 -5.76
N ASP A 144 1.42 0.17 -6.51
CA ASP A 144 2.81 -0.11 -6.23
C ASP A 144 3.40 0.97 -5.32
N TRP A 145 2.98 0.95 -4.05
CA TRP A 145 3.54 1.84 -3.02
C TRP A 145 4.92 1.41 -2.51
N ARG A 146 5.58 0.44 -3.17
CA ARG A 146 6.89 -0.02 -2.72
C ARG A 146 7.88 1.13 -2.83
N ILE A 147 8.72 1.22 -1.82
CA ILE A 147 9.81 2.16 -1.74
C ILE A 147 11.08 1.40 -2.08
N GLU A 148 11.82 1.88 -3.07
CA GLU A 148 13.10 1.28 -3.45
C GLU A 148 14.21 1.69 -2.47
N GLU A 149 15.22 0.83 -2.30
CA GLU A 149 16.29 1.06 -1.31
C GLU A 149 17.15 2.29 -1.66
N ASP A 150 17.29 2.61 -2.94
CA ASP A 150 18.05 3.76 -3.42
C ASP A 150 17.31 5.10 -3.25
N GLU A 151 15.98 5.11 -3.19
CA GLU A 151 15.18 6.31 -2.89
C GLU A 151 14.97 6.54 -1.38
N ALA A 152 15.12 5.51 -0.53
CA ALA A 152 14.75 5.56 0.88
C ALA A 152 15.46 6.69 1.68
N ALA A 153 16.74 6.93 1.42
CA ALA A 153 17.49 8.01 2.05
C ALA A 153 16.97 9.40 1.64
N ALA A 154 16.73 9.60 0.34
CA ALA A 154 16.23 10.85 -0.19
C ALA A 154 14.80 11.16 0.33
N LEU A 155 13.95 10.12 0.41
CA LEU A 155 12.61 10.24 1.00
C LEU A 155 12.66 10.53 2.50
N SER A 156 13.62 9.97 3.23
CA SER A 156 13.82 10.26 4.66
C SER A 156 14.15 11.74 4.90
N ALA A 157 15.01 12.33 4.08
CA ALA A 157 15.31 13.76 4.12
C ALA A 157 14.09 14.61 3.74
N ALA A 158 13.39 14.26 2.67
CA ALA A 158 12.17 14.94 2.23
C ALA A 158 11.07 14.90 3.31
N LEU A 159 10.93 13.77 4.00
CA LEU A 159 10.01 13.57 5.12
C LEU A 159 10.36 14.48 6.29
N ALA A 160 11.64 14.54 6.68
CA ALA A 160 12.09 15.41 7.75
C ALA A 160 11.79 16.88 7.44
N ASP A 161 12.09 17.36 6.23
CA ASP A 161 11.77 18.73 5.82
C ASP A 161 10.25 18.97 5.80
N CYS A 162 9.47 18.00 5.32
CA CYS A 162 8.02 18.09 5.20
C CYS A 162 7.34 18.21 6.57
N LEU A 163 7.62 17.28 7.49
CA LEU A 163 7.00 17.27 8.81
C LEU A 163 7.51 18.42 9.70
N CYS A 164 8.77 18.84 9.52
CA CYS A 164 9.30 20.00 10.23
C CYS A 164 8.89 21.34 9.59
N ASN A 165 8.27 21.32 8.40
CA ASN A 165 7.86 22.49 7.63
C ASN A 165 9.00 23.52 7.46
N GLY A 166 10.19 23.04 7.08
CA GLY A 166 11.41 23.84 6.91
C GLY A 166 12.03 24.40 8.20
N LYS A 167 11.51 24.04 9.38
CA LYS A 167 12.09 24.44 10.67
C LYS A 167 13.11 23.43 11.14
N SER A 168 14.11 23.87 11.90
CA SER A 168 15.03 22.92 12.52
C SER A 168 14.34 22.05 13.57
N TRP A 169 14.80 20.80 13.71
CA TRP A 169 14.23 19.81 14.63
C TRP A 169 14.04 20.35 16.05
N ARG A 170 15.01 21.13 16.56
CA ARG A 170 14.96 21.74 17.89
C ARG A 170 13.70 22.60 18.13
N HIS A 171 13.13 23.21 17.09
CA HIS A 171 11.99 24.12 17.20
C HIS A 171 10.63 23.45 16.93
N CYS A 172 10.62 22.28 16.29
CA CYS A 172 9.38 21.58 15.94
C CYS A 172 9.22 20.21 16.63
N ARG A 173 10.27 19.70 17.28
CA ARG A 173 10.31 18.38 17.93
C ARG A 173 9.06 18.05 18.72
N ASP A 174 8.71 18.89 19.69
CA ASP A 174 7.61 18.55 20.61
C ASP A 174 6.29 18.41 19.85
N LYS A 175 6.00 19.32 18.91
CA LYS A 175 4.80 19.28 18.07
C LYS A 175 4.77 18.05 17.15
N VAL A 176 5.89 17.74 16.48
CA VAL A 176 5.99 16.60 15.56
C VAL A 176 5.90 15.27 16.32
N MET A 177 6.57 15.16 17.48
CA MET A 177 6.52 13.96 18.33
C MET A 177 5.14 13.76 18.97
N GLU A 178 4.40 14.83 19.27
CA GLU A 178 3.02 14.76 19.75
C GLU A 178 2.06 14.30 18.65
N ALA A 179 2.27 14.75 17.41
CA ALA A 179 1.48 14.35 16.25
C ALA A 179 1.72 12.89 15.81
N TYR A 180 2.90 12.32 16.09
CA TYR A 180 3.24 10.96 15.71
C TYR A 180 2.49 9.92 16.57
N PRO A 181 1.58 9.11 15.97
CA PRO A 181 0.60 8.30 16.71
C PRO A 181 1.21 7.08 17.42
N VAL A 182 2.42 6.67 17.04
CA VAL A 182 3.05 5.45 17.55
C VAL A 182 3.54 5.66 18.99
N THR A 183 3.19 4.71 19.86
CA THR A 183 3.54 4.74 21.29
C THR A 183 4.78 3.90 21.65
N LYS A 184 5.21 2.99 20.76
CA LYS A 184 6.38 2.12 21.00
C LYS A 184 7.66 2.94 21.05
N ALA A 185 8.37 2.91 22.18
CA ALA A 185 9.57 3.73 22.43
C ALA A 185 10.63 3.61 21.32
N GLN A 186 10.99 2.38 20.93
CA GLN A 186 12.00 2.14 19.90
C GLN A 186 11.63 2.74 18.53
N ARG A 187 10.34 2.72 18.15
CA ARG A 187 9.88 3.34 16.89
C ARG A 187 9.94 4.87 16.99
N ARG A 188 9.53 5.43 18.13
CA ARG A 188 9.59 6.88 18.40
C ARG A 188 11.02 7.41 18.44
N GLU A 189 11.98 6.67 18.98
CA GLU A 189 13.40 7.03 18.97
C GLU A 189 13.94 7.07 17.55
N ARG A 190 13.72 5.99 16.77
CA ARG A 190 14.13 5.94 15.35
C ARG A 190 13.50 7.08 14.55
N PHE A 191 12.20 7.33 14.69
CA PHE A 191 11.53 8.45 14.05
C PHE A 191 12.18 9.79 14.43
N ALA A 192 12.51 10.01 15.70
CA ALA A 192 13.20 11.22 16.14
C ALA A 192 14.63 11.35 15.59
N GLU A 193 15.36 10.25 15.41
CA GLU A 193 16.67 10.22 14.76
C GLU A 193 16.57 10.62 13.28
N VAL A 194 15.56 10.12 12.57
CA VAL A 194 15.30 10.48 11.16
C VAL A 194 14.93 11.95 11.03
N MET A 195 14.01 12.44 11.87
CA MET A 195 13.64 13.86 11.86
C MET A 195 14.80 14.79 12.23
N ALA A 196 15.77 14.29 13.00
CA ALA A 196 16.98 15.02 13.36
C ALA A 196 18.09 14.94 12.28
N GLY A 197 17.91 14.14 11.22
CA GLY A 197 18.94 13.88 10.20
C GLY A 197 20.13 13.07 10.71
N LEU A 198 19.96 12.30 11.79
CA LEU A 198 21.02 11.44 12.35
C LEU A 198 21.09 10.07 11.67
N ARG A 199 20.02 9.72 10.95
CA ARG A 199 19.78 8.41 10.37
C ARG A 199 18.72 8.55 9.27
N ASP A 200 18.74 7.64 8.31
CA ASP A 200 17.65 7.43 7.36
C ASP A 200 16.87 6.13 7.64
N TYR A 201 15.63 6.09 7.19
CA TYR A 201 14.92 4.83 7.04
C TYR A 201 15.47 4.05 5.84
N ASN A 202 15.53 2.73 5.96
CA ASN A 202 15.63 1.87 4.77
C ASN A 202 14.25 1.67 4.12
N SER A 203 14.20 1.02 2.95
CA SER A 203 12.96 0.78 2.21
C SER A 203 11.86 0.10 3.05
N GLU A 204 12.20 -1.01 3.71
CA GLU A 204 11.25 -1.81 4.52
C GLU A 204 10.73 -1.02 5.72
N GLU A 205 11.60 -0.25 6.38
CA GLU A 205 11.21 0.59 7.51
C GLU A 205 10.29 1.73 7.07
N LEU A 206 10.59 2.39 5.94
CA LEU A 206 9.79 3.51 5.47
C LEU A 206 8.43 3.05 4.96
N ASP A 207 8.38 1.94 4.22
CA ASP A 207 7.14 1.30 3.75
C ASP A 207 6.23 0.93 4.94
N GLY A 208 6.81 0.28 5.97
CA GLY A 208 6.08 -0.08 7.18
C GLY A 208 5.65 1.10 8.06
N GLU A 209 6.26 2.28 7.91
CA GLU A 209 5.95 3.50 8.65
C GLU A 209 5.02 4.45 7.88
N LEU A 210 4.85 4.28 6.56
CA LEU A 210 4.22 5.24 5.65
C LEU A 210 2.86 5.77 6.14
N LEU A 211 2.02 4.88 6.69
CA LEU A 211 0.69 5.24 7.20
C LEU A 211 0.75 6.08 8.48
N ASP A 212 1.62 5.69 9.41
CA ASP A 212 1.81 6.44 10.66
C ASP A 212 2.42 7.82 10.36
N LEU A 213 3.30 7.90 9.35
CA LEU A 213 3.88 9.15 8.85
C LEU A 213 2.84 10.05 8.16
N HIS A 214 1.97 9.47 7.32
CA HIS A 214 0.86 10.20 6.73
C HIS A 214 -0.11 10.73 7.79
N ALA A 215 -0.48 9.92 8.77
CA ALA A 215 -1.32 10.34 9.90
C ALA A 215 -0.67 11.50 10.68
N THR A 216 0.66 11.49 10.83
CA THR A 216 1.42 12.58 11.45
C THR A 216 1.32 13.86 10.62
N GLN A 217 1.50 13.77 9.30
CA GLN A 217 1.37 14.92 8.38
C GLN A 217 -0.03 15.54 8.46
N VAL A 218 -1.09 14.71 8.47
CA VAL A 218 -2.47 15.17 8.63
C VAL A 218 -2.68 15.84 9.99
N ALA A 219 -2.17 15.26 11.08
CA ALA A 219 -2.27 15.84 12.43
C ALA A 219 -1.52 17.19 12.56
N LEU A 220 -0.47 17.40 11.78
CA LEU A 220 0.27 18.66 11.73
C LEU A 220 -0.43 19.75 10.88
N GLY A 221 -1.54 19.42 10.22
CA GLY A 221 -2.31 20.30 9.34
C GLY A 221 -1.91 20.21 7.87
N GLY A 222 -1.23 19.14 7.47
CA GLY A 222 -0.92 18.83 6.09
C GLY A 222 -2.17 18.57 5.24
N VAL A 223 -2.06 18.75 3.94
CA VAL A 223 -3.18 18.52 3.02
C VAL A 223 -3.27 17.04 2.72
N ASN A 224 -4.43 16.43 2.99
CA ASN A 224 -4.70 15.05 2.64
C ASN A 224 -5.21 14.97 1.18
N ARG A 225 -4.31 15.06 0.20
CA ARG A 225 -4.63 14.81 -1.20
C ARG A 225 -4.35 13.33 -1.48
N GLN A 226 -5.39 12.54 -1.67
CA GLN A 226 -5.28 11.11 -2.06
C GLN A 226 -4.66 10.17 -1.00
N GLY A 227 -4.72 10.50 0.29
CA GLY A 227 -4.29 9.59 1.35
C GLY A 227 -2.77 9.41 1.41
N ALA A 228 -2.32 8.24 1.85
CA ALA A 228 -0.90 7.92 1.99
C ALA A 228 -0.15 7.83 0.65
N GLU A 229 -0.85 7.51 -0.45
CA GLU A 229 -0.28 7.52 -1.81
C GLU A 229 0.15 8.92 -2.23
N GLY A 230 -0.79 9.88 -2.21
CA GLY A 230 -0.46 11.25 -2.59
C GLY A 230 0.59 11.86 -1.66
N PHE A 231 0.65 11.41 -0.41
CA PHE A 231 1.74 11.77 0.49
C PHE A 231 3.09 11.19 0.05
N LEU A 232 3.16 9.92 -0.37
CA LEU A 232 4.39 9.34 -0.91
C LEU A 232 4.84 10.05 -2.20
N ASP A 233 3.91 10.37 -3.10
CA ASP A 233 4.19 11.12 -4.33
C ASP A 233 4.70 12.54 -4.02
N ASP A 234 4.10 13.23 -3.04
CA ASP A 234 4.56 14.52 -2.55
C ASP A 234 6.00 14.43 -2.00
N LEU A 235 6.35 13.34 -1.30
CA LEU A 235 7.71 13.11 -0.80
C LEU A 235 8.70 12.86 -1.94
N ARG A 236 8.33 12.06 -2.95
CA ARG A 236 9.17 11.82 -4.14
C ARG A 236 9.45 13.12 -4.87
N ALA A 237 8.41 13.91 -5.18
CA ALA A 237 8.58 15.22 -5.81
C ALA A 237 9.45 16.18 -4.96
N ARG A 238 9.34 16.15 -3.63
CA ARG A 238 10.20 16.94 -2.74
C ARG A 238 11.64 16.47 -2.73
N SER A 239 11.88 15.16 -2.77
CA SER A 239 13.25 14.63 -2.80
C SER A 239 14.02 15.08 -4.04
N GLU A 240 13.37 15.10 -5.21
CA GLU A 240 13.95 15.62 -6.46
C GLU A 240 14.35 17.10 -6.30
N LEU A 241 13.48 17.92 -5.72
CA LEU A 241 13.75 19.35 -5.49
C LEU A 241 14.89 19.61 -4.49
N LEU A 242 15.09 18.73 -3.50
CA LEU A 242 16.18 18.84 -2.54
C LEU A 242 17.52 18.45 -3.15
N VAL A 243 17.54 17.42 -4.00
CA VAL A 243 18.75 17.01 -4.75
C VAL A 243 19.21 18.14 -5.68
N ASP A 244 18.29 18.83 -6.35
CA ASP A 244 18.61 19.97 -7.23
C ASP A 244 19.18 21.19 -6.47
N GLN A 245 18.87 21.34 -5.17
CA GLN A 245 19.41 22.43 -4.34
C GLN A 245 20.81 22.14 -3.79
N GLU A 246 21.21 20.87 -3.71
CA GLU A 246 22.54 20.43 -3.27
C GLU A 246 23.55 20.29 -4.42
N ALA A 247 23.08 20.33 -5.68
CA ALA A 247 23.95 20.36 -6.85
C ALA A 247 24.67 21.72 -6.95
N PRO A 248 26.02 21.78 -6.84
CA PRO A 248 26.73 23.04 -6.99
C PRO A 248 26.58 23.57 -8.41
N GLU A 249 26.25 24.85 -8.57
CA GLU A 249 26.44 25.56 -9.84
C GLU A 249 27.90 25.41 -10.25
N THR A 250 28.16 24.60 -11.28
CA THR A 250 29.47 24.41 -11.93
C THR A 250 30.09 25.70 -12.42
#